data_AF-A0A378WNI8-F1
#
_entry.id   AF-A0A378WNI8-F1
#
_cell.length_a   1.000
_cell.length_b   1.000
_cell.length_c   1.000
_cell.angle_alpha   90.00
_cell.angle_beta   90.00
_cell.angle_gamma   90.00
#
_symmetry.space_group_name_H-M   'P 1'
#
loop_
_entity.id
_entity.type
_entity.pdbx_description
1 polymer ?
#
loop_
_entity_poly.entity_id
_entity_poly.type
_entity_poly.pdbx_seq_one_letter_code
_entity_poly.pdbx_strand_id
1 'polypeptide(L)'
;MSQSRWLTRGPLAVGAALAVALVAGCGGQSTGSAGPEKSGASATSTAARPSGSAGVTAKPGQTSPVQVPDPVAQKLCDAISPQLSDWRVQGPTLGKVALNITVHQWAAENGGINLAVLGDKAVVDRITTKTCSDTRTQALQALELPDLASGIAF
;
A
#
# COMPACT_ATOMS: atom_id res chain seq x y z
N MET A 1 -52.15 -5.99 22.03
CA MET A 1 -52.40 -6.67 20.73
C MET A 1 -52.27 -5.60 19.66
N SER A 2 -51.14 -5.56 18.95
CA SER A 2 -50.85 -4.50 17.97
C SER A 2 -51.26 -4.97 16.58
N GLN A 3 -52.25 -4.31 16.01
CA GLN A 3 -52.66 -4.46 14.61
C GLN A 3 -52.92 -3.07 14.06
N SER A 4 -52.12 -2.65 13.06
CA SER A 4 -52.43 -1.66 12.01
C SER A 4 -51.13 -1.07 11.46
N ARG A 5 -50.97 -0.72 10.19
CA ARG A 5 -51.77 -0.84 8.97
C ARG A 5 -50.76 -0.63 7.83
N TRP A 6 -50.91 -1.41 6.77
CA TRP A 6 -50.23 -1.20 5.51
C TRP A 6 -50.59 0.18 4.95
N LEU A 7 -49.59 0.95 4.50
CA LEU A 7 -49.80 2.15 3.72
C LEU A 7 -49.19 1.97 2.33
N THR A 8 -50.07 2.22 1.38
CA THR A 8 -49.99 1.99 -0.05
C THR A 8 -49.12 3.04 -0.76
N ARG A 9 -48.59 2.60 -1.90
CA ARG A 9 -47.80 3.29 -2.93
C ARG A 9 -48.32 4.67 -3.38
N GLY A 10 -47.40 5.56 -3.77
CA GLY A 10 -47.65 6.71 -4.65
C GLY A 10 -46.35 7.46 -5.04
N PRO A 11 -46.24 8.05 -6.25
CA PRO A 11 -45.03 8.03 -7.08
C PRO A 11 -44.23 9.34 -7.09
N LEU A 12 -43.03 9.34 -7.70
CA LEU A 12 -42.60 10.33 -8.71
C LEU A 12 -41.17 10.03 -9.22
N ALA A 13 -41.00 10.09 -10.53
CA ALA A 13 -39.77 9.91 -11.27
C ALA A 13 -39.02 11.26 -11.45
N VAL A 14 -37.84 11.16 -12.06
CA VAL A 14 -37.06 12.17 -12.81
C VAL A 14 -35.88 12.81 -12.06
N GLY A 15 -34.69 12.67 -12.66
CA GLY A 15 -33.64 13.71 -12.57
C GLY A 15 -32.22 13.21 -12.33
N ALA A 16 -31.53 12.79 -13.39
CA ALA A 16 -30.07 12.65 -13.38
C ALA A 16 -29.41 14.03 -13.50
N ALA A 17 -28.39 14.31 -12.68
CA ALA A 17 -27.35 15.30 -12.99
C ALA A 17 -26.07 15.02 -12.18
N LEU A 18 -25.06 14.47 -12.85
CA LEU A 18 -23.67 14.44 -12.39
C LEU A 18 -23.09 15.86 -12.46
N ALA A 19 -22.72 16.43 -11.31
CA ALA A 19 -21.92 17.64 -11.26
C ALA A 19 -20.48 17.27 -10.87
N VAL A 20 -19.60 17.24 -11.86
CA VAL A 20 -18.15 17.11 -11.67
C VAL A 20 -17.60 18.49 -11.31
N ALA A 21 -17.10 18.65 -10.08
CA ALA A 21 -16.37 19.84 -9.67
C ALA A 21 -14.94 19.76 -10.19
N LEU A 22 -14.59 20.59 -11.18
CA LEU A 22 -13.20 20.81 -11.58
C LEU A 22 -12.62 21.91 -10.69
N VAL A 23 -11.61 21.55 -9.89
CA VAL A 23 -10.78 22.51 -9.16
C VAL A 23 -9.97 23.31 -10.17
N ALA A 24 -10.18 24.63 -10.17
CA ALA A 24 -9.38 25.58 -10.90
C ALA A 24 -7.98 25.67 -10.29
N GLY A 25 -6.97 25.22 -11.05
CA GLY A 25 -5.57 25.50 -10.76
C GLY A 25 -5.26 26.96 -11.08
N CYS A 26 -4.87 27.74 -10.07
CA CYS A 26 -4.36 29.09 -10.23
C CYS A 26 -2.82 29.02 -10.29
N GLY A 27 -2.24 29.38 -11.45
CA GLY A 27 -0.79 29.42 -11.64
C GLY A 27 -0.40 30.39 -12.75
N GLY A 28 -0.14 31.65 -12.36
CA GLY A 28 0.84 32.59 -12.94
C GLY A 28 0.82 32.85 -14.45
N GLN A 29 0.31 34.02 -14.84
CA GLN A 29 0.36 34.60 -16.18
C GLN A 29 1.78 35.05 -16.58
N SER A 30 2.18 34.79 -17.82
CA SER A 30 3.12 35.62 -18.60
C SER A 30 2.90 35.40 -20.12
N THR A 31 2.15 36.35 -20.69
CA THR A 31 2.12 36.87 -22.08
C THR A 31 2.63 36.04 -23.28
N GLY A 32 1.75 35.80 -24.27
CA GLY A 32 2.15 35.59 -25.68
C GLY A 32 1.15 34.85 -26.60
N SER A 33 0.29 35.61 -27.29
CA SER A 33 -0.32 35.41 -28.64
C SER A 33 -1.15 34.16 -29.04
N ALA A 34 -2.14 34.43 -29.91
CA ALA A 34 -3.33 33.65 -30.30
C ALA A 34 -3.14 32.45 -31.26
N GLY A 35 -4.10 31.51 -31.25
CA GLY A 35 -4.44 30.62 -32.37
C GLY A 35 -4.83 29.16 -32.00
N PRO A 36 -5.92 28.55 -32.54
CA PRO A 36 -6.63 27.42 -31.91
C PRO A 36 -6.35 26.01 -32.48
N GLU A 37 -6.96 25.02 -31.80
CA GLU A 37 -7.28 23.63 -32.20
C GLU A 37 -6.27 22.49 -31.96
N LYS A 38 -6.50 21.85 -30.79
CA LYS A 38 -6.47 20.42 -30.47
C LYS A 38 -5.88 19.45 -31.54
N SER A 39 -4.76 18.85 -31.17
CA SER A 39 -4.67 17.38 -31.15
C SER A 39 -3.96 16.96 -29.89
N GLY A 40 -4.75 16.36 -28.99
CA GLY A 40 -4.27 15.85 -27.71
C GLY A 40 -3.21 14.80 -27.96
N ALA A 41 -2.03 15.03 -27.40
CA ALA A 41 -1.03 14.00 -27.22
C ALA A 41 -1.69 12.82 -26.49
N SER A 42 -1.93 11.73 -27.22
CA SER A 42 -2.17 10.42 -26.61
C SER A 42 -0.85 9.97 -26.01
N ALA A 43 -0.55 10.46 -24.81
CA ALA A 43 0.41 9.80 -23.94
C ALA A 43 -0.27 8.55 -23.40
N THR A 44 -0.29 7.49 -24.21
CA THR A 44 -0.53 6.14 -23.72
C THR A 44 0.66 5.80 -22.83
N SER A 45 0.61 6.20 -21.57
CA SER A 45 1.46 5.63 -20.54
C SER A 45 0.95 4.21 -20.29
N THR A 46 1.31 3.29 -21.18
CA THR A 46 1.49 1.90 -20.78
C THR A 46 2.65 1.93 -19.81
N ALA A 47 2.35 2.16 -18.52
CA ALA A 47 3.23 1.74 -17.46
C ALA A 47 3.32 0.22 -17.59
N ALA A 48 4.30 -0.24 -18.36
CA ALA A 48 4.74 -1.61 -18.25
C ALA A 48 5.10 -1.80 -16.78
N ARG A 49 4.24 -2.51 -16.04
CA ARG A 49 4.63 -3.07 -14.75
C ARG A 49 5.96 -3.77 -15.02
N PRO A 50 7.07 -3.40 -14.36
CA PRO A 50 8.26 -4.22 -14.47
C PRO A 50 7.87 -5.58 -13.89
N SER A 51 7.49 -6.51 -14.76
CA SER A 51 7.46 -7.93 -14.48
C SER A 51 8.91 -8.39 -14.53
N GLY A 52 9.69 -7.86 -13.59
CA GLY A 52 11.05 -8.24 -13.32
C GLY A 52 11.05 -8.64 -11.87
N SER A 53 10.94 -9.94 -11.60
CA SER A 53 11.45 -10.50 -10.35
C SER A 53 12.93 -10.14 -10.29
N ALA A 54 13.23 -8.99 -9.70
CA ALA A 54 14.59 -8.72 -9.27
C ALA A 54 14.86 -9.69 -8.13
N GLY A 55 15.46 -10.83 -8.48
CA GLY A 55 16.34 -11.64 -7.64
C GLY A 55 15.80 -12.28 -6.37
N VAL A 56 14.51 -12.23 -6.05
CA VAL A 56 14.00 -12.98 -4.88
C VAL A 56 13.90 -14.46 -5.24
N THR A 57 14.78 -15.26 -4.62
CA THR A 57 14.78 -16.72 -4.79
C THR A 57 14.08 -17.33 -3.59
N ALA A 58 12.90 -17.89 -3.81
CA ALA A 58 12.19 -18.70 -2.84
C ALA A 58 11.61 -19.92 -3.56
N LYS A 59 12.21 -21.09 -3.35
CA LYS A 59 11.66 -22.35 -3.88
C LYS A 59 10.70 -22.95 -2.84
N PRO A 60 9.50 -23.40 -3.24
CA PRO A 60 8.65 -24.19 -2.37
C PRO A 60 9.41 -25.41 -1.84
N GLY A 61 9.48 -25.58 -0.51
CA GLY A 61 10.18 -26.69 0.14
C GLY A 61 11.69 -26.48 0.38
N GLN A 62 12.24 -25.30 0.11
CA GLN A 62 13.62 -24.97 0.49
C GLN A 62 13.69 -24.61 1.98
N THR A 63 14.57 -25.29 2.73
CA THR A 63 14.96 -24.92 4.10
C THR A 63 15.98 -23.78 4.15
N SER A 64 16.44 -23.32 2.98
CA SER A 64 17.31 -22.15 2.90
C SER A 64 16.52 -20.88 3.19
N PRO A 65 17.11 -19.91 3.91
CA PRO A 65 16.46 -18.62 4.15
C PRO A 65 16.01 -17.98 2.84
N VAL A 66 14.97 -17.16 2.84
CA VAL A 66 14.60 -16.38 1.65
C VAL A 66 15.67 -15.33 1.37
N GLN A 67 16.17 -15.31 0.13
CA GLN A 67 17.10 -14.28 -0.34
C GLN A 67 16.34 -13.13 -0.98
N VAL A 68 16.48 -11.93 -0.41
CA VAL A 68 15.87 -10.70 -0.91
C VAL A 68 17.00 -9.76 -1.38
N PRO A 69 16.99 -9.29 -2.64
CA PRO A 69 17.97 -8.32 -3.10
C PRO A 69 17.85 -6.98 -2.39
N ASP A 70 18.98 -6.27 -2.23
CA ASP A 70 19.03 -5.01 -1.48
C ASP A 70 18.03 -3.94 -1.96
N PRO A 71 17.81 -3.73 -3.28
CA PRO A 71 16.79 -2.79 -3.74
C PRO A 71 15.36 -3.17 -3.33
N VAL A 72 15.07 -4.46 -3.22
CA VAL A 72 13.76 -4.98 -2.79
C VAL A 72 13.61 -4.86 -1.26
N ALA A 73 14.68 -5.11 -0.51
CA ALA A 73 14.73 -4.88 0.93
C ALA A 73 14.46 -3.40 1.28
N GLN A 74 15.05 -2.47 0.51
CA GLN A 74 14.82 -1.04 0.68
C GLN A 74 13.34 -0.67 0.54
N LYS A 75 12.60 -1.30 -0.40
CA LYS A 75 11.16 -1.04 -0.56
C LYS A 75 10.35 -1.36 0.68
N LEU A 76 10.74 -2.34 1.49
CA LEU A 76 10.06 -2.62 2.75
C LEU A 76 10.33 -1.51 3.77
N CYS A 77 11.58 -1.06 3.88
CA CYS A 77 11.96 0.05 4.75
C CYS A 77 11.20 1.34 4.39
N ASP A 78 11.11 1.64 3.09
CA ASP A 78 10.37 2.78 2.56
C ASP A 78 8.86 2.68 2.87
N ALA A 79 8.30 1.47 2.91
CA ALA A 79 6.90 1.24 3.24
C ALA A 79 6.60 1.34 4.75
N ILE A 80 7.55 0.97 5.61
CA ILE A 80 7.41 1.03 7.08
C ILE A 80 7.60 2.46 7.59
N SER A 81 8.62 3.17 7.10
CA SER A 81 9.01 4.50 7.59
C SER A 81 7.86 5.50 7.75
N PRO A 82 6.97 5.72 6.75
CA PRO A 82 5.89 6.69 6.88
C PRO A 82 4.83 6.30 7.93
N GLN A 83 4.72 5.01 8.28
CA GLN A 83 3.70 4.52 9.21
C GLN A 83 4.09 4.65 10.68
N LEU A 84 5.37 4.88 10.98
CA LEU A 84 5.88 4.94 12.35
C LEU A 84 5.16 6.00 13.19
N SER A 85 4.74 7.11 12.57
CA SER A 85 3.98 8.14 13.28
C SER A 85 2.59 7.65 13.65
N ASP A 86 1.90 7.02 12.71
CA ASP A 86 0.55 6.50 12.92
C ASP A 86 0.55 5.37 13.95
N TRP A 87 1.54 4.48 13.93
CA TRP A 87 1.66 3.40 14.91
C TRP A 87 1.85 3.94 16.34
N ARG A 88 2.61 5.03 16.52
CA ARG A 88 2.77 5.70 17.82
C ARG A 88 1.48 6.39 18.29
N VAL A 89 0.67 6.90 17.36
CA VAL A 89 -0.57 7.63 17.68
C VAL A 89 -1.74 6.67 17.92
N GLN A 90 -1.90 5.66 17.06
CA GLN A 90 -3.01 4.70 17.10
C GLN A 90 -2.73 3.53 18.06
N GLY A 91 -1.48 3.32 18.43
CA GLY A 91 -1.06 2.29 19.37
C GLY A 91 -0.81 0.92 18.74
N PRO A 92 -0.29 -0.02 19.54
CA PRO A 92 0.27 -1.28 19.05
C PRO A 92 -0.76 -2.23 18.45
N THR A 93 -2.04 -2.18 18.87
CA THR A 93 -3.09 -3.06 18.34
C THR A 93 -3.34 -2.81 16.85
N LEU A 94 -3.58 -1.56 16.45
CA LEU A 94 -3.80 -1.20 15.05
C LEU A 94 -2.48 -1.20 14.27
N GLY A 95 -1.37 -0.81 14.91
CA GLY A 95 -0.06 -0.84 14.30
C GLY A 95 0.39 -2.24 13.87
N LYS A 96 0.12 -3.29 14.65
CA LYS A 96 0.44 -4.68 14.28
C LYS A 96 -0.35 -5.15 13.06
N VAL A 97 -1.62 -4.78 12.97
CA VAL A 97 -2.44 -5.07 11.79
C VAL A 97 -1.89 -4.36 10.56
N ALA A 98 -1.53 -3.09 10.70
CA ALA A 98 -0.92 -2.31 9.61
C ALA A 98 0.45 -2.88 9.17
N LEU A 99 1.30 -3.30 10.12
CA LEU A 99 2.56 -3.99 9.81
C LEU A 99 2.31 -5.25 8.99
N ASN A 100 1.36 -6.11 9.41
CA ASN A 100 1.01 -7.32 8.67
C ASN A 100 0.64 -7.00 7.23
N ILE A 101 -0.30 -6.07 7.02
CA ILE A 101 -0.73 -5.63 5.69
C ILE A 101 0.45 -5.10 4.86
N THR A 102 1.33 -4.30 5.47
CA THR A 102 2.50 -3.71 4.81
C THR A 102 3.45 -4.77 4.30
N VAL A 103 3.76 -5.77 5.11
CA VAL A 103 4.64 -6.87 4.73
C VAL A 103 4.02 -7.70 3.61
N HIS A 104 2.72 -8.02 3.69
CA HIS A 104 2.03 -8.77 2.65
C HIS A 104 1.96 -8.02 1.32
N GLN A 105 1.68 -6.71 1.36
CA GLN A 105 1.67 -5.87 0.17
C GLN A 105 3.06 -5.78 -0.46
N TRP A 106 4.09 -5.53 0.34
CA TRP A 106 5.47 -5.55 -0.13
C TRP A 106 5.82 -6.89 -0.77
N ALA A 107 5.48 -8.02 -0.13
CA ALA A 107 5.74 -9.34 -0.67
C ALA A 107 4.98 -9.60 -1.99
N ALA A 108 3.74 -9.12 -2.10
CA ALA A 108 2.92 -9.24 -3.31
C ALA A 108 3.51 -8.45 -4.48
N GLU A 109 3.97 -7.22 -4.23
CA GLU A 109 4.54 -6.32 -5.23
C GLU A 109 5.90 -6.78 -5.74
N ASN A 110 6.68 -7.47 -4.90
CA ASN A 110 8.07 -7.82 -5.17
C ASN A 110 8.25 -9.31 -5.51
N GLY A 111 7.43 -9.79 -6.46
CA GLY A 111 7.52 -11.16 -6.98
C GLY A 111 6.51 -12.14 -6.38
N GLY A 112 5.50 -11.66 -5.64
CA GLY A 112 4.45 -12.53 -5.10
C GLY A 112 4.93 -13.47 -4.01
N ILE A 113 5.96 -13.08 -3.25
CA ILE A 113 6.71 -13.94 -2.33
C ILE A 113 6.02 -14.16 -0.98
N ASN A 114 4.71 -13.93 -0.88
CA ASN A 114 3.94 -14.03 0.37
C ASN A 114 4.12 -15.39 1.05
N LEU A 115 4.00 -16.49 0.31
CA LEU A 115 4.17 -17.83 0.87
C LEU A 115 5.61 -18.08 1.37
N ALA A 116 6.61 -17.48 0.71
CA ALA A 116 8.00 -17.58 1.13
C ALA A 116 8.24 -16.81 2.43
N VAL A 117 7.70 -15.59 2.54
CA VAL A 117 7.76 -14.77 3.75
C VAL A 117 7.02 -15.46 4.91
N LEU A 118 5.90 -16.12 4.64
CA LEU A 118 5.19 -16.92 5.65
C LEU A 118 6.01 -18.14 6.11
N GLY A 119 6.76 -18.77 5.21
CA GLY A 119 7.68 -19.87 5.53
C GLY A 119 8.95 -19.42 6.27
N ASP A 120 9.35 -18.16 6.12
CA ASP A 120 10.54 -17.57 6.73
C ASP A 120 10.26 -16.12 7.17
N LYS A 121 9.42 -15.96 8.21
CA LYS A 121 9.04 -14.62 8.70
C LYS A 121 10.23 -13.81 9.19
N ALA A 122 11.28 -14.50 9.67
CA ALA A 122 12.54 -13.90 10.08
C ALA A 122 13.25 -13.17 8.94
N VAL A 123 12.88 -13.38 7.67
CA VAL A 123 13.38 -12.58 6.55
C VAL A 123 13.13 -11.09 6.76
N VAL A 124 11.98 -10.71 7.33
CA VAL A 124 11.60 -9.31 7.57
C VAL A 124 12.57 -8.65 8.55
N ASP A 125 12.88 -9.32 9.67
CA ASP A 125 13.87 -8.82 10.62
C ASP A 125 15.28 -8.78 10.03
N ARG A 126 15.70 -9.80 9.27
CA ARG A 126 17.03 -9.82 8.66
C ARG A 126 17.22 -8.66 7.69
N ILE A 127 16.26 -8.42 6.80
CA ILE A 127 16.39 -7.36 5.79
C ILE A 127 16.27 -5.98 6.44
N THR A 128 15.36 -5.78 7.39
CA THR A 128 15.23 -4.48 8.07
C THR A 128 16.41 -4.18 9.00
N THR A 129 17.00 -5.19 9.63
CA THR A 129 18.25 -5.03 10.41
C THR A 129 19.41 -4.62 9.51
N LYS A 130 19.55 -5.24 8.34
CA LYS A 130 20.62 -4.94 7.38
C LYS A 130 20.44 -3.59 6.71
N THR A 131 19.22 -3.23 6.35
CA THR A 131 18.93 -2.12 5.43
C THR A 131 18.50 -0.85 6.17
N CYS A 132 17.74 -0.95 7.26
CA CYS A 132 17.15 0.19 7.95
C CYS A 132 16.98 -0.06 9.47
N SER A 133 18.08 -0.27 10.18
CA SER A 133 18.08 -0.62 11.61
C SER A 133 17.31 0.37 12.50
N ASP A 134 17.36 1.65 12.18
CA ASP A 134 16.68 2.69 12.95
C ASP A 134 15.15 2.62 12.75
N THR A 135 14.71 2.45 11.51
CA THR A 135 13.30 2.19 11.16
C THR A 135 12.78 0.94 11.85
N ARG A 136 13.58 -0.14 11.85
CA ARG A 136 13.25 -1.38 12.58
C ARG A 136 13.09 -1.10 14.07
N THR A 137 14.04 -0.40 14.69
CA THR A 137 14.01 -0.11 16.13
C THR A 137 12.79 0.70 16.53
N GLN A 138 12.47 1.74 15.75
CA GLN A 138 11.28 2.56 15.98
C GLN A 138 9.98 1.76 15.80
N ALA A 139 9.93 0.86 14.79
CA ALA A 139 8.81 -0.03 14.58
C ALA A 139 8.60 -0.97 15.77
N LEU A 140 9.66 -1.63 16.26
CA LEU A 140 9.57 -2.53 17.41
C LEU A 140 9.08 -1.83 18.67
N GLN A 141 9.57 -0.60 18.90
CA GLN A 141 9.13 0.22 20.03
C GLN A 141 7.66 0.64 19.90
N ALA A 142 7.27 1.18 18.74
CA ALA A 142 5.90 1.65 18.51
C ALA A 142 4.87 0.51 18.55
N LEU A 143 5.28 -0.69 18.13
CA LEU A 143 4.42 -1.86 18.06
C LEU A 143 4.51 -2.74 19.30
N GLU A 144 5.42 -2.48 20.23
CA GLU A 144 5.69 -3.34 21.39
C GLU A 144 5.89 -4.80 20.98
N LEU A 145 6.82 -5.02 20.04
CA LEU A 145 7.18 -6.33 19.52
C LEU A 145 8.63 -6.71 19.85
N PRO A 146 8.91 -7.99 20.13
CA PRO A 146 10.28 -8.48 20.27
C PRO A 146 11.05 -8.47 18.94
N ASP A 147 10.35 -8.73 17.84
CA ASP A 147 10.85 -8.76 16.47
C ASP A 147 9.68 -8.49 15.50
N LEU A 148 9.97 -8.04 14.28
CA LEU A 148 8.90 -7.72 13.32
C LEU A 148 8.16 -8.98 12.86
N ALA A 149 8.84 -10.12 12.81
CA ALA A 149 8.28 -11.42 12.44
C ALA A 149 7.10 -11.83 13.33
N SER A 150 7.14 -11.49 14.62
CA SER A 150 6.07 -11.75 15.59
C SER A 150 4.77 -10.99 15.31
N GLY A 151 4.83 -9.90 14.52
CA GLY A 151 3.68 -9.12 14.08
C GLY A 151 3.04 -9.61 12.77
N ILE A 152 3.59 -10.64 12.13
CA ILE A 152 3.11 -11.15 10.83
C ILE A 152 2.21 -12.37 11.04
N ALA A 153 1.01 -12.33 10.47
CA ALA A 153 0.00 -13.39 10.50
C ALA A 153 -0.28 -13.93 9.08
N PHE A 154 -1.26 -14.81 8.93
CA PHE A 154 -1.66 -15.44 7.66
C PHE A 154 -2.96 -14.84 7.10
#